data_AF-A0A9X1R3C0-F1
#
_entry.id   AF-A0A9X1R3C0-F1
#
_cell.length_a   1.000
_cell.length_b   1.000
_cell.length_c   1.000
_cell.angle_alpha   90.00
_cell.angle_beta   90.00
_cell.angle_gamma   90.00
#
_symmetry.space_group_name_H-M   'P 1'
#
loop_
_entity.id
_entity.type
_entity.pdbx_description
1 polymer ?
#
loop_
_entity_poly.entity_id
_entity_poly.type
_entity_poly.pdbx_seq_one_letter_code
_entity_poly.pdbx_strand_id
1 'polypeptide(L)'
;MTGFLLTPLVILSILTLILGQVVYEKKIDETNKISVTTGGFLACGEIINITQTRLGIFDKQVFHINNLCLIGINRIETVKLDDKHAEFLIYHDGQQDSENPYKYDVERNNVW
;
A
#
# COMPACT_ATOMS: atom_id res chain seq x y z
N MET A 1 -1.69 17.52 37.98
CA MET A 1 -0.39 17.54 37.26
C MET A 1 -0.11 16.24 36.48
N THR A 2 -1.07 15.33 36.35
CA THR A 2 -0.94 14.07 35.59
C THR A 2 -1.51 14.18 34.17
N GLY A 3 -2.56 15.00 33.97
CA GLY A 3 -3.17 15.20 32.65
C GLY A 3 -2.20 15.72 31.59
N PHE A 4 -1.36 16.71 31.93
CA PHE A 4 -0.40 17.32 31.00
C PHE A 4 0.68 16.37 30.45
N LEU A 5 1.01 15.30 31.20
CA LEU A 5 1.96 14.27 30.78
C LEU A 5 1.32 13.18 29.93
N LEU A 6 0.02 12.93 30.11
CA LEU A 6 -0.74 11.95 29.32
C LEU A 6 -1.15 12.51 27.96
N THR A 7 -1.43 13.81 27.86
CA THR A 7 -1.81 14.46 26.59
C THR A 7 -0.84 14.17 25.44
N PRO A 8 0.49 14.35 25.56
CA PRO A 8 1.40 14.07 24.44
C PRO A 8 1.42 12.59 24.07
N LEU A 9 1.27 11.68 25.05
CA LEU A 9 1.23 10.25 24.79
C LEU A 9 -0.03 9.87 24.01
N VAL A 10 -1.19 10.40 24.41
CA VAL A 10 -2.47 10.19 23.71
C VAL A 10 -2.43 10.77 22.31
N ILE A 11 -1.88 11.97 22.13
CA ILE A 11 -1.70 12.58 20.81
C ILE A 11 -0.80 11.71 19.92
N LEU A 12 0.31 11.20 20.45
CA LEU A 12 1.21 10.32 19.71
C LEU A 12 0.51 9.03 19.28
N SER A 13 -0.27 8.41 20.16
CA SER A 13 -1.07 7.21 19.84
C SER A 13 -2.10 7.47 18.74
N ILE A 14 -2.77 8.63 18.78
CA ILE A 14 -3.73 9.03 17.74
C ILE A 14 -3.00 9.27 16.41
N LEU A 15 -1.81 9.86 16.44
CA LEU A 15 -0.99 10.04 15.23
C LEU A 15 -0.62 8.68 14.61
N THR A 16 -0.22 7.69 15.41
CA THR A 16 0.08 6.34 14.89
C THR A 16 -1.14 5.62 14.30
N LEU A 17 -2.35 5.95 14.74
CA LEU A 17 -3.60 5.43 14.15
C LEU A 17 -3.92 6.08 12.80
N ILE A 18 -3.45 7.30 12.58
CA ILE A 18 -3.66 8.05 11.33
C ILE A 18 -2.58 7.68 10.29
N LEU A 19 -1.34 7.47 10.73
CA LEU A 19 -0.26 7.04 9.85
C LEU A 19 -0.34 5.53 9.59
N GLY A 20 -0.74 5.16 8.38
CA GLY A 20 -0.77 3.77 7.92
C GLY A 20 0.56 3.05 8.10
N GLN A 21 0.51 1.77 8.48
CA GLN A 21 1.69 0.94 8.72
C GLN A 21 1.97 0.06 7.50
N VAL A 22 3.23 -0.14 7.13
CA VAL A 22 3.59 -1.09 6.07
C VAL A 22 3.34 -2.51 6.60
N VAL A 23 2.45 -3.25 5.94
CA VAL A 23 2.07 -4.62 6.30
C VAL A 23 2.75 -5.67 5.43
N TYR A 24 3.06 -5.31 4.19
CA TYR A 24 3.73 -6.19 3.25
C TYR A 24 4.68 -5.38 2.39
N GLU A 25 5.88 -5.89 2.17
CA GLU A 25 6.83 -5.32 1.22
C GLU A 25 7.50 -6.45 0.45
N LYS A 26 7.57 -6.29 -0.87
CA LYS A 26 8.23 -7.24 -1.76
C LYS A 26 8.95 -6.48 -2.86
N LYS A 27 10.23 -6.82 -3.05
CA LYS A 27 10.99 -6.38 -4.22
C LYS A 27 10.54 -7.17 -5.44
N ILE A 28 10.20 -6.48 -6.52
CA ILE A 28 9.93 -7.08 -7.83
C ILE A 28 11.25 -7.34 -8.54
N ASP A 29 12.12 -6.32 -8.56
CA ASP A 29 13.46 -6.35 -9.12
C ASP A 29 14.41 -5.44 -8.33
N GLU A 30 15.61 -5.17 -8.84
CA GLU A 30 16.62 -4.31 -8.18
C GLU A 30 16.17 -2.85 -8.02
N THR A 31 15.22 -2.40 -8.84
CA THR A 31 14.75 -1.01 -8.92
C THR A 31 13.29 -0.83 -8.50
N ASN A 32 12.45 -1.85 -8.57
CA ASN A 32 11.01 -1.77 -8.31
C ASN A 32 10.63 -2.57 -7.07
N LYS A 33 9.83 -1.96 -6.20
CA LYS A 33 9.25 -2.59 -5.02
C LYS A 33 7.75 -2.33 -4.91
N ILE A 34 7.04 -3.32 -4.39
CA ILE A 34 5.64 -3.21 -3.99
C ILE A 34 5.62 -3.16 -2.47
N SER A 35 4.91 -2.18 -1.93
CA SER A 35 4.62 -2.07 -0.51
C SER A 35 3.11 -1.92 -0.33
N VAL A 36 2.55 -2.68 0.59
CA VAL A 36 1.17 -2.55 1.03
C VAL A 36 1.18 -1.90 2.39
N THR A 37 0.38 -0.86 2.56
CA THR A 37 0.23 -0.12 3.79
C THR A 37 -1.19 -0.28 4.27
N THR A 38 -1.42 -0.45 5.58
CA THR A 38 -2.77 -0.30 6.12
C THR A 38 -3.29 1.09 5.78
N GLY A 39 -4.51 1.16 5.30
CA GLY A 39 -5.20 2.42 5.27
C GLY A 39 -5.46 2.91 6.70
N GLY A 40 -5.38 4.23 6.92
CA GLY A 40 -5.76 4.81 8.20
C GLY A 40 -7.26 4.63 8.49
N PHE A 41 -7.73 5.13 9.63
CA PHE A 41 -9.14 4.99 10.08
C PHE A 41 -10.23 5.35 9.04
N LEU A 42 -9.92 6.20 8.06
CA LEU A 42 -10.84 6.65 7.00
C LEU A 42 -10.71 5.91 5.66
N ALA A 43 -9.78 4.97 5.54
CA ALA A 43 -9.56 4.22 4.30
C ALA A 43 -10.50 3.02 4.22
N CYS A 44 -10.87 2.63 2.99
CA CYS A 44 -11.73 1.48 2.74
C CYS A 44 -11.03 0.13 2.93
N GLY A 45 -9.70 0.12 2.92
CA GLY A 45 -8.88 -1.08 2.99
C GLY A 45 -7.39 -0.75 2.99
N GLU A 46 -6.59 -1.71 2.54
CA GLU A 46 -5.14 -1.56 2.40
C GLU A 46 -4.76 -0.82 1.10
N ILE A 47 -3.67 -0.07 1.17
CA ILE A 47 -3.17 0.77 0.08
C ILE A 47 -1.95 0.08 -0.54
N ILE A 48 -2.01 -0.18 -1.83
CA ILE A 48 -0.89 -0.76 -2.58
C ILE A 48 -0.10 0.36 -3.24
N ASN A 49 1.18 0.44 -2.89
CA ASN A 49 2.13 1.41 -3.41
C ASN A 49 3.22 0.69 -4.19
N ILE A 50 3.43 1.10 -5.43
CA ILE A 50 4.53 0.61 -6.26
C ILE A 50 5.51 1.75 -6.42
N THR A 51 6.75 1.50 -6.02
CA THR A 51 7.81 2.49 -6.03
C THR A 51 8.98 1.99 -6.86
N GLN A 52 9.59 2.91 -7.60
CA GLN A 52 10.78 2.70 -8.40
C GLN A 52 11.91 3.53 -7.82
N THR A 53 12.95 2.87 -7.32
CA THR A 53 14.18 3.49 -6.86
C THR A 53 14.98 4.01 -8.06
N ARG A 54 15.20 5.32 -8.09
CA ARG A 54 16.07 6.04 -9.02
C ARG A 54 17.30 6.55 -8.28
N LEU A 55 18.44 6.63 -8.97
CA LEU A 55 19.68 7.20 -8.44
C LEU A 55 20.10 6.60 -7.07
N GLY A 56 19.80 5.32 -6.82
CA GLY A 56 20.22 4.55 -5.64
C GLY A 56 19.53 4.88 -4.32
N ILE A 57 18.96 6.07 -4.15
CA ILE A 57 18.32 6.53 -2.90
C ILE A 57 16.95 7.20 -3.08
N PHE A 58 16.53 7.51 -4.31
CA PHE A 58 15.28 8.21 -4.57
C PHE A 58 14.18 7.25 -4.98
N ASP A 59 13.31 6.90 -4.04
CA ASP A 59 12.10 6.13 -4.36
C ASP A 59 11.04 7.04 -4.99
N LYS A 60 10.75 6.83 -6.27
CA LYS A 60 9.62 7.48 -6.95
C LYS A 60 8.40 6.57 -6.86
N GLN A 61 7.28 7.06 -6.34
CA GLN A 61 6.01 6.35 -6.44
C GLN A 61 5.53 6.35 -7.89
N VAL A 62 5.30 5.15 -8.43
CA VAL A 62 4.83 4.94 -9.81
C VAL A 62 3.34 4.63 -9.82
N PHE A 63 2.85 3.85 -8.86
CA PHE A 63 1.43 3.57 -8.69
C PHE A 63 1.02 3.75 -7.23
N HIS A 64 -0.13 4.39 -7.03
CA HIS A 64 -0.80 4.54 -5.75
C HIS A 64 -2.23 4.03 -5.90
N ILE A 65 -2.52 2.89 -5.30
CA ILE A 65 -3.80 2.20 -5.43
C ILE A 65 -4.44 2.16 -4.05
N ASN A 66 -5.48 2.96 -3.85
CA ASN A 66 -6.18 3.13 -2.57
C ASN A 66 -7.69 2.88 -2.66
N ASN A 67 -8.18 2.52 -3.85
CA ASN A 67 -9.58 2.25 -4.16
C ASN A 67 -9.94 0.76 -4.02
N LEU A 68 -8.94 -0.09 -3.75
CA LEU A 68 -9.16 -1.50 -3.46
C LEU A 68 -9.56 -1.62 -2.00
N CYS A 69 -10.83 -1.89 -1.73
CA CYS A 69 -11.36 -2.18 -0.40
C CYS A 69 -10.98 -3.61 0.06
N LEU A 70 -9.74 -4.02 -0.22
CA LEU A 70 -9.20 -5.32 0.15
C LEU A 70 -8.50 -5.20 1.50
N ILE A 71 -8.63 -6.22 2.34
CA ILE A 71 -8.03 -6.29 3.68
C ILE A 71 -7.28 -7.62 3.80
N GLY A 72 -6.18 -7.63 4.54
CA GLY A 72 -5.41 -8.84 4.79
C GLY A 72 -4.66 -9.32 3.56
N ILE A 73 -4.16 -8.40 2.72
CA ILE A 73 -3.33 -8.72 1.57
C ILE A 73 -2.06 -9.40 2.07
N ASN A 74 -1.92 -10.67 1.69
CA ASN A 74 -0.81 -11.51 2.14
C ASN A 74 0.24 -11.73 1.05
N ARG A 75 -0.15 -11.61 -0.21
CA ARG A 75 0.71 -11.86 -1.37
C ARG A 75 0.21 -11.09 -2.57
N ILE A 76 1.16 -10.51 -3.30
CA ILE A 76 0.92 -9.91 -4.60
C ILE A 76 1.82 -10.60 -5.62
N GLU A 77 1.21 -11.07 -6.71
CA GLU A 77 1.88 -11.62 -7.87
C GLU A 77 1.78 -10.66 -9.05
N THR A 78 2.94 -10.31 -9.60
CA THR A 78 3.02 -9.50 -10.81
C THR A 78 2.82 -10.42 -12.01
N VAL A 79 1.71 -10.23 -12.74
CA VAL A 79 1.46 -10.94 -14.00
C VAL A 79 2.18 -10.23 -15.13
N LYS A 80 2.07 -8.90 -15.15
CA LYS A 80 2.67 -8.05 -16.17
C LYS A 80 3.06 -6.71 -15.57
N LEU A 81 4.26 -6.23 -15.90
CA LEU A 81 4.73 -4.90 -15.47
C LEU A 81 5.51 -4.27 -16.61
N ASP A 82 4.86 -3.33 -17.29
CA ASP A 82 5.41 -2.59 -18.41
C ASP A 82 5.44 -1.08 -18.05
N ASP A 83 6.06 -0.27 -18.90
CA ASP A 83 6.09 1.19 -18.72
C ASP A 83 4.70 1.85 -18.78
N LYS A 84 3.68 1.14 -19.26
CA LYS A 84 2.33 1.70 -19.48
C LYS A 84 1.22 0.93 -18.78
N HIS A 85 1.43 -0.36 -18.52
CA HIS A 85 0.41 -1.26 -17.98
C HIS A 85 1.02 -2.07 -16.85
N ALA A 86 0.24 -2.26 -15.79
CA ALA A 86 0.63 -3.12 -14.70
C ALA A 86 -0.57 -4.00 -14.29
N GLU A 87 -0.33 -5.32 -14.27
CA GLU A 87 -1.33 -6.32 -13.96
C GLU A 87 -0.86 -7.17 -12.78
N PHE A 88 -1.74 -7.31 -11.79
CA PHE A 88 -1.45 -7.98 -10.54
C PHE A 88 -2.56 -8.97 -10.16
N LEU A 89 -2.15 -10.05 -9.50
CA LEU A 89 -3.04 -10.92 -8.74
C LEU A 89 -2.79 -10.65 -7.25
N ILE A 90 -3.83 -10.21 -6.56
CA ILE A 90 -3.78 -9.80 -5.16
C ILE A 90 -4.48 -10.87 -4.33
N TYR A 91 -3.71 -11.56 -3.49
CA TYR A 91 -4.23 -12.56 -2.57
C TYR A 91 -4.49 -11.91 -1.21
N HIS A 92 -5.68 -12.14 -0.68
CA HIS A 92 -6.14 -11.54 0.57
C HIS A 92 -6.90 -12.57 1.42
N ASP A 93 -7.45 -12.15 2.56
CA ASP A 93 -8.06 -13.04 3.56
C ASP A 93 -9.49 -13.51 3.23
N GLY A 94 -10.08 -13.00 2.14
CA GLY A 94 -11.46 -13.32 1.72
C GLY A 94 -12.58 -12.73 2.60
N GLN A 95 -12.28 -11.81 3.53
CA GLN A 95 -13.28 -11.31 4.48
C GLN A 95 -14.26 -10.30 3.86
N GLN A 96 -13.74 -9.35 3.06
CA GLN A 96 -14.57 -8.31 2.42
C GLN A 96 -14.93 -8.62 0.97
N ASP A 97 -14.09 -9.40 0.28
CA ASP A 97 -14.31 -9.80 -1.11
C ASP A 97 -14.20 -11.33 -1.21
N SER A 98 -15.00 -11.93 -2.07
CA SER A 98 -14.96 -13.37 -2.37
C SER A 98 -14.00 -13.71 -3.51
N GLU A 99 -13.62 -12.74 -4.33
CA GLU A 99 -12.70 -12.94 -5.45
C GLU A 99 -11.25 -13.00 -4.97
N ASN A 100 -10.70 -14.21 -4.85
CA ASN A 100 -9.34 -14.44 -4.37
C ASN A 100 -8.61 -15.48 -5.24
N PRO A 101 -7.60 -15.10 -6.04
CA PRO A 101 -6.97 -13.78 -6.08
C PRO A 101 -7.80 -12.73 -6.84
N TYR A 102 -7.80 -11.50 -6.34
CA TYR A 102 -8.38 -10.36 -7.01
C TYR A 102 -7.47 -9.90 -8.15
N LYS A 103 -7.99 -9.90 -9.38
CA LYS A 103 -7.23 -9.45 -10.56
C LYS A 103 -7.36 -7.94 -10.74
N TYR A 104 -6.24 -7.24 -10.69
CA TYR A 104 -6.19 -5.79 -10.87
C TYR A 104 -5.32 -5.41 -12.06
N ASP A 105 -5.92 -4.64 -12.98
CA ASP A 105 -5.25 -4.04 -14.14
C ASP A 105 -5.26 -2.52 -13.97
N VAL A 106 -4.08 -1.91 -14.07
CA VAL A 106 -3.93 -0.46 -13.99
C VAL A 106 -3.05 0.05 -15.14
N GLU A 107 -3.59 1.03 -15.84
CA GLU A 107 -2.84 1.82 -16.82
C GLU A 107 -2.12 2.98 -16.14
N ARG A 108 -0.88 3.23 -16.54
CA ARG A 108 -0.12 4.41 -16.11
C ARG A 108 -0.73 5.64 -16.76
N ASN A 109 -1.60 6.34 -16.04
CA ASN A 109 -1.98 7.70 -16.38
C ASN A 109 -0.76 8.60 -16.14
N ASN A 110 -0.09 9.03 -17.21
CA ASN A 110 0.98 10.01 -17.18
C ASN A 110 0.46 11.36 -16.61
N VAL A 111 0.42 11.49 -15.30
CA VAL A 111 0.34 12.79 -14.63
C VAL A 111 1.75 13.09 -14.13
N TRP A 112 2.39 14.02 -14.83
CA TRP A 112 3.79 14.42 -14.67
C TRP A 112 4.08 15.01 -13.28
#